data_AF-A0A1I7UZK3-F1
#
_entry.id   AF-A0A1I7UZK3-F1
#
_cell.length_a   1.000
_cell.length_b   1.000
_cell.length_c   1.000
_cell.angle_alpha   90.00
_cell.angle_beta   90.00
_cell.angle_gamma   90.00
#
_symmetry.space_group_name_H-M   'P 1'
#
loop_
_entity.id
_entity.type
_entity.pdbx_description
1 polymer ?
#
loop_
_entity_poly.entity_id
_entity_poly.type
_entity_poly.pdbx_seq_one_letter_code
_entity_poly.pdbx_strand_id
1 'polypeptide(L)' 'MFSEFEQFRSSRGIRHLRSPLFHPQSNGKDERFFDTFKRGLIKLRREATTREILQTLPMSIPKNTTKSVLYPQTESIENP' A
#
# COMPACT_ATOMS: atom_id res chain seq x y z
N MET A 1 27.25 7.86 -7.72
CA MET A 1 27.15 6.52 -7.10
C MET A 1 25.67 6.28 -6.79
N PHE A 2 25.06 5.21 -7.30
CA PHE A 2 23.66 4.88 -6.97
C PHE A 2 23.55 4.51 -5.50
N SER A 3 22.45 4.88 -4.85
CA SER A 3 22.17 4.44 -3.48
C SER A 3 22.04 2.91 -3.43
N GLU A 4 22.26 2.32 -2.25
CA GLU A 4 22.07 0.88 -2.02
C GLU A 4 20.69 0.41 -2.51
N PHE A 5 19.65 1.21 -2.26
CA PHE A 5 18.29 0.93 -2.69
C PHE A 5 18.13 0.91 -4.22
N GLU A 6 18.75 1.85 -4.95
CA GLU A 6 18.68 1.87 -6.41
C GLU A 6 19.45 0.69 -7.03
N GLN A 7 20.58 0.29 -6.44
CA GLN A 7 21.32 -0.91 -6.87
C GLN A 7 20.51 -2.18 -6.64
N PHE A 8 19.93 -2.33 -5.45
CA PHE A 8 19.03 -3.44 -5.13
C PHE A 8 17.86 -3.54 -6.10
N ARG A 9 17.23 -2.40 -6.40
CA ARG A 9 16.09 -2.35 -7.30
C ARG A 9 16.48 -2.71 -8.74
N SER A 10 17.58 -2.14 -9.23
CA SER A 10 18.08 -2.36 -10.58
C SER A 10 18.51 -3.82 -10.80
N SER A 11 19.26 -4.40 -9.86
CA SER A 11 19.69 -5.81 -9.90
C SER A 11 18.52 -6.80 -9.92
N ARG A 12 17.34 -6.40 -9.44
CA ARG A 12 16.12 -7.24 -9.44
C ARG A 12 15.11 -6.87 -10.52
N GLY A 13 15.42 -5.92 -11.41
CA GLY A 13 14.51 -5.48 -12.46
C GLY A 13 13.22 -4.81 -11.95
N ILE A 14 13.21 -4.31 -10.71
CA ILE A 14 12.03 -3.67 -10.12
C ILE A 14 11.93 -2.22 -10.61
N ARG A 15 10.73 -1.76 -10.98
CA ARG A 15 10.51 -0.35 -11.36
C ARG A 15 9.95 0.44 -10.18
N HIS A 16 10.69 1.42 -9.66
CA HIS A 16 10.24 2.32 -8.59
C HIS A 16 9.56 3.52 -9.24
N LEU A 17 8.26 3.61 -9.03
CA LEU A 17 7.41 4.71 -9.46
C LEU A 17 7.06 5.54 -8.24
N ARG A 18 7.05 6.86 -8.37
CA ARG A 18 6.63 7.79 -7.32
C ARG A 18 5.34 8.48 -7.75
N SER A 19 4.41 8.64 -6.82
CA SER A 19 3.20 9.42 -7.06
C SER A 19 3.56 10.88 -7.38
N PRO A 20 2.77 11.58 -8.21
CA PRO A 20 2.93 13.01 -8.44
C PRO A 20 2.87 13.81 -7.13
N LEU A 21 3.52 14.97 -7.12
CA LEU A 21 3.44 15.90 -6.00
C LEU A 21 1.98 16.38 -5.84
N PHE A 22 1.51 16.57 -4.61
CA PHE A 22 0.15 17.04 -4.28
C PHE A 22 -1.00 16.13 -4.73
N HIS A 23 -0.75 14.84 -4.96
CA HIS A 23 -1.79 13.90 -5.37
C HIS A 23 -2.01 12.78 -4.33
N PRO A 24 -2.55 13.11 -3.13
CA PRO A 24 -2.72 12.16 -2.03
C PRO A 24 -3.64 10.99 -2.40
N GLN A 25 -4.59 11.21 -3.31
CA GLN A 25 -5.52 10.17 -3.77
C GLN A 25 -4.82 8.96 -4.40
N SER A 26 -3.68 9.15 -5.09
CA SER A 26 -2.89 8.04 -5.64
C SER A 26 -2.36 7.10 -4.57
N ASN A 27 -2.17 7.59 -3.34
CA ASN A 27 -1.75 6.79 -2.19
C ASN A 27 -2.93 6.38 -1.29
N GLY A 28 -4.17 6.71 -1.67
CA GLY A 28 -5.35 6.51 -0.84
C GLY A 28 -5.63 5.05 -0.46
N LYS A 29 -5.11 4.07 -1.23
CA LYS A 29 -5.19 2.65 -0.83
C LYS A 29 -4.30 2.35 0.37
N ASP A 30 -3.07 2.84 0.33
CA ASP A 30 -2.10 2.66 1.41
C ASP A 30 -2.58 3.41 2.66
N GLU A 31 -3.10 4.62 2.50
CA GLU A 31 -3.69 5.40 3.59
C GLU A 31 -4.86 4.65 4.26
N ARG A 32 -5.80 4.11 3.48
CA ARG A 32 -6.92 3.31 4.02
C ARG A 32 -6.44 2.03 4.71
N PHE A 33 -5.39 1.39 4.19
CA PHE A 33 -4.75 0.27 4.86
C PHE A 33 -4.17 0.70 6.21
N PHE A 34 -3.38 1.77 6.26
CA PHE A 34 -2.77 2.25 7.50
C PHE A 34 -3.79 2.70 8.54
N ASP A 35 -4.89 3.31 8.12
CA ASP A 35 -5.99 3.67 9.02
C ASP A 35 -6.65 2.42 9.62
N THR A 36 -6.98 1.42 8.79
CA THR A 36 -7.53 0.14 9.27
C THR A 36 -6.54 -0.58 10.20
N PHE A 37 -5.26 -0.58 9.84
CA PHE A 37 -4.19 -1.19 10.62
C PHE A 37 -4.04 -0.53 11.99
N LYS A 38 -3.93 0.81 12.05
CA LYS A 38 -3.85 1.56 13.31
C LYS A 38 -5.09 1.32 14.19
N ARG A 39 -6.29 1.32 13.61
CA ARG A 39 -7.54 1.02 14.34
C ARG A 39 -7.55 -0.40 14.92
N GLY A 40 -7.04 -1.39 14.17
CA GLY A 40 -6.86 -2.75 14.68
C GLY A 40 -5.86 -2.83 15.84
N LEU A 41 -4.72 -2.13 15.73
CA LEU A 41 -3.71 -2.10 16.81
C LEU A 41 -4.29 -1.53 18.11
N ILE A 42 -5.04 -0.44 18.03
CA ILE A 42 -5.64 0.21 19.21
C ILE A 42 -6.61 -0.75 19.92
N LYS A 43 -7.41 -1.51 19.16
CA LYS A 43 -8.34 -2.50 19.71
C LYS A 43 -7.61 -3.62 20.44
N LEU A 44 -6.59 -4.19 19.82
CA LEU A 44 -5.90 -5.38 20.33
C LEU A 44 -4.86 -5.06 21.42
N ARG A 45 -4.48 -3.80 21.62
CA ARG A 45 -3.42 -3.38 22.57
C ARG A 45 -3.62 -3.87 24.02
N ARG A 46 -4.86 -4.19 24.41
CA ARG A 46 -5.18 -4.71 25.77
C ARG A 46 -5.36 -6.22 25.82
N GLU A 47 -5.36 -6.89 24.67
CA GLU A 47 -5.75 -8.29 24.52
C GLU A 47 -4.56 -9.20 24.20
N ALA A 48 -3.46 -8.66 23.68
CA ALA A 48 -2.28 -9.42 23.29
C ALA A 48 -1.01 -8.56 23.34
N THR A 49 0.15 -9.21 23.27
CA THR A 49 1.44 -8.51 23.14
C THR A 49 1.57 -7.88 21.76
N THR A 50 2.36 -6.81 21.65
CA THR A 50 2.61 -6.14 20.35
C THR A 50 3.08 -7.12 19.27
N ARG A 51 3.88 -8.12 19.64
CA ARG A 51 4.39 -9.13 18.69
C ARG A 51 3.27 -10.01 18.13
N GLU A 52 2.39 -10.52 18.98
CA GLU A 52 1.26 -11.37 18.58
C GLU A 52 0.28 -10.59 17.70
N ILE A 53 0.02 -9.33 18.06
CA ILE A 53 -0.83 -8.43 17.27
C ILE A 53 -0.23 -8.20 15.88
N LEU A 54 1.06 -7.92 15.78
CA LEU A 54 1.71 -7.65 14.49
C LEU A 54 1.76 -8.88 13.57
N GLN A 55 1.79 -10.09 14.13
CA GLN A 55 1.76 -11.33 13.35
C GLN A 55 0.34 -11.69 12.86
N THR A 56 -0.68 -11.41 13.67
CA THR A 56 -2.06 -11.87 13.40
C THR A 56 -2.89 -10.84 12.66
N LEU A 57 -2.73 -9.55 12.95
CA LEU A 57 -3.56 -8.49 12.41
C LEU A 57 -3.52 -8.38 10.87
N PRO A 58 -2.36 -8.55 10.17
CA PRO A 58 -2.32 -8.54 8.71
C PRO A 58 -3.20 -9.63 8.07
N MET A 59 -3.38 -10.77 8.75
CA MET A 59 -4.20 -11.89 8.25
C MET A 59 -5.71 -11.63 8.38
N SER A 60 -6.09 -10.76 9.33
CA SER A 60 -7.49 -10.43 9.63
C SER A 60 -8.03 -9.27 8.80
N ILE A 61 -7.17 -8.52 8.10
CA ILE A 61 -7.60 -7.42 7.21
C ILE A 61 -8.25 -8.03 5.95
N PRO A 62 -9.47 -7.61 5.56
CA PRO A 62 -10.15 -8.13 4.37
C PRO A 62 -9.30 -8.00 3.10
N LYS A 63 -9.08 -9.14 2.42
CA LYS A 63 -8.27 -9.23 1.18
C LYS A 63 -8.93 -8.57 -0.05
N ASN A 64 -10.17 -8.10 0.08
CA ASN A 64 -10.99 -7.57 -1.01
C ASN A 64 -10.92 -6.04 -1.18
N THR A 65 -10.18 -5.32 -0.31
CA THR A 65 -9.79 -3.91 -0.52
C THR A 65 -9.02 -3.70 -1.85
N THR A 66 -8.58 -4.79 -2.49
CA THR A 66 -7.81 -4.82 -3.74
C THR A 66 -8.65 -5.03 -5.02
N LYS A 67 -9.94 -5.41 -4.95
CA LYS A 67 -10.69 -5.84 -6.15
C LYS A 67 -11.25 -4.72 -7.04
N SER A 68 -11.29 -3.46 -6.60
CA SER A 68 -11.86 -2.37 -7.41
C SER A 68 -10.89 -1.76 -8.45
N VAL A 69 -9.69 -2.32 -8.63
CA VAL A 69 -8.67 -1.74 -9.55
C VAL A 69 -7.96 -2.84 -10.34
N LEU A 70 -8.73 -3.67 -11.05
CA LEU A 70 -8.16 -4.47 -12.14
C LEU A 70 -8.42 -3.87 -13.53
N TYR A 71 -9.31 -2.87 -13.66
CA TYR A 71 -9.47 -2.09 -14.89
C TYR A 71 -9.95 -0.67 -14.57
N PRO A 72 -9.10 0.37 -14.63
CA PRO A 72 -9.60 1.69 -15.00
C PRO A 72 -10.01 1.62 -16.48
N GLN A 73 -11.23 2.03 -16.78
CA GLN A 73 -11.71 2.18 -18.16
C GLN A 73 -10.69 3.02 -18.95
N THR A 74 -10.21 2.44 -20.04
CA THR A 74 -9.55 3.17 -21.11
C THR A 74 -10.61 4.06 -21.76
N GLU A 75 -10.86 5.23 -21.18
CA GLU A 75 -11.42 6.33 -21.96
C GLU A 75 -10.28 6.89 -22.80
N SER A 76 -10.22 6.35 -24.01
CA SER A 76 -9.71 6.99 -25.19
C SER A 76 -10.22 8.43 -25.25
N ILE A 77 -9.36 9.37 -24.90
CA ILE A 77 -9.45 10.72 -25.45
C ILE A 77 -8.50 10.72 -26.63
N GLU A 78 -9.09 10.57 -27.81
CA GLU A 78 -8.45 10.92 -29.08
C GLU A 78 -7.89 12.33 -29.00
N ASN A 79 -6.69 12.47 -29.55
CA ASN A 79 -5.92 13.69 -29.71
C ASN A 79 -6.71 14.79 -30.45
N PRO A 80 -6.30 16.06 -30.30
CA PRO A 80 -5.21 16.55 -31.14
C PRO A 80 -3.89 16.83 -30.41
#